data_AF-A0ABD0YUU1-F1
#
_entry.id   AF-A0ABD0YUU1-F1
#
_cell.length_a   1.000
_cell.length_b   1.000
_cell.length_c   1.000
_cell.angle_alpha   90.00
_cell.angle_beta   90.00
_cell.angle_gamma   90.00
#
_symmetry.space_group_name_H-M   'P 1'
#
loop_
_entity.id
_entity.type
_entity.pdbx_description
1 polymer ?
#
loop_
_entity_poly.entity_id
_entity_poly.type
_entity_poly.pdbx_seq_one_letter_code
_entity_poly.pdbx_strand_id
1 'polypeptide(L)'
;MNQTDDYDVTLVVSHEKTNVQMKITLNYYILLTSRRQESVNYLGYYSTHEQLMQQIIMEEASAAEKHIECMINKGSIDCRTHILWNKLLSTTPTFQLTYSELFELKELAHVQSLLSLDSRLSPMLTQPMGWYQGLMKTLITKYAERNRIFISPDNCTQHLLILHQRFLNGFVMLTVDTHHQTGDLSVVYRHIPSQEMDISDRDIYSLVEGVVNACCYHLWVTLLS
;
A
#
# COMPACT_ATOMS: atom_id res chain seq x y z
N MET A 1 46.27 -9.83 -14.75
CA MET A 1 45.71 -11.12 -15.19
C MET A 1 46.41 -11.49 -16.48
N ASN A 2 46.98 -12.70 -16.53
CA ASN A 2 47.77 -13.21 -17.65
C ASN A 2 46.97 -13.14 -18.96
N GLN A 3 47.51 -12.46 -19.96
CA GLN A 3 47.01 -12.51 -21.33
C GLN A 3 47.76 -13.66 -22.00
N THR A 4 47.07 -14.80 -22.18
CA THR A 4 47.56 -15.89 -23.02
C THR A 4 47.46 -15.45 -24.47
N ASP A 5 48.58 -15.03 -25.03
CA ASP A 5 48.70 -14.76 -26.47
C ASP A 5 48.47 -16.07 -27.23
N ASP A 6 47.51 -16.04 -28.15
CA ASP A 6 47.17 -17.16 -29.03
C ASP A 6 48.17 -17.16 -30.20
N TYR A 7 49.20 -18.01 -30.08
CA TYR A 7 50.22 -18.16 -31.12
C TYR A 7 49.80 -19.27 -32.09
N ASP A 8 49.63 -18.94 -33.37
CA ASP A 8 49.54 -19.95 -34.43
C ASP A 8 50.92 -20.63 -34.58
N VAL A 9 51.09 -21.80 -33.95
CA VAL A 9 52.33 -22.59 -34.02
C VAL A 9 52.28 -23.52 -35.21
N THR A 10 53.12 -23.27 -36.22
CA THR A 10 53.29 -24.21 -37.34
C THR A 10 54.56 -25.00 -37.16
N LEU A 11 54.43 -26.32 -36.96
CA LEU A 11 55.56 -27.24 -36.82
C LEU A 11 55.99 -27.75 -38.20
N VAL A 12 57.20 -27.41 -38.63
CA VAL A 12 57.78 -27.97 -39.85
C VAL A 12 58.81 -29.03 -39.46
N VAL A 13 58.57 -30.26 -39.89
CA VAL A 13 59.42 -31.42 -39.60
C VAL A 13 60.16 -31.81 -40.88
N SER A 14 61.49 -31.71 -40.86
CA SER A 14 62.35 -32.19 -41.93
C SER A 14 63.12 -33.43 -41.49
N HIS A 15 63.12 -34.47 -42.32
CA HIS A 15 63.83 -35.72 -42.06
C HIS A 15 65.11 -35.81 -42.90
N GLU A 16 66.25 -35.87 -42.23
CA GLU A 16 67.56 -36.07 -42.87
C GLU A 16 68.03 -37.51 -42.65
N LYS A 17 68.30 -38.24 -43.73
CA LYS A 17 68.55 -39.68 -43.72
C LYS A 17 70.05 -39.96 -43.78
N THR A 18 70.71 -40.07 -42.63
CA THR A 18 72.13 -40.47 -42.54
C THR A 18 72.26 -42.00 -42.38
N ASN A 19 73.06 -42.62 -43.26
CA ASN A 19 73.10 -44.08 -43.50
C ASN A 19 74.05 -44.86 -42.56
N VAL A 20 74.31 -44.41 -41.33
CA VAL A 20 75.11 -45.20 -40.38
C VAL A 20 74.59 -44.93 -38.97
N GLN A 21 74.16 -45.99 -38.29
CA GLN A 21 73.46 -46.04 -36.98
C GLN A 21 71.99 -45.60 -37.01
N MET A 22 71.11 -46.47 -36.48
CA MET A 22 69.67 -46.25 -36.29
C MET A 22 69.42 -45.06 -35.33
N LYS A 23 69.63 -43.83 -35.80
CA LYS A 23 69.26 -42.62 -35.08
C LYS A 23 68.58 -41.66 -36.05
N ILE A 24 67.26 -41.61 -35.96
CA ILE A 24 66.46 -40.63 -36.69
C ILE A 24 66.58 -39.31 -35.93
N THR A 25 67.22 -38.31 -36.53
CA THR A 25 67.33 -36.96 -35.94
C THR A 25 66.21 -36.12 -36.54
N LEU A 26 65.22 -35.76 -35.71
CA LEU A 26 64.11 -34.88 -36.09
C LEU A 26 64.48 -33.44 -35.75
N ASN A 27 64.73 -32.62 -36.77
CA ASN A 27 64.90 -31.18 -36.60
C ASN A 27 63.51 -30.53 -36.72
N TYR A 28 63.07 -29.87 -35.65
CA TYR A 28 61.84 -29.08 -35.64
C TYR A 28 62.17 -27.59 -35.55
N TYR A 29 61.48 -26.80 -36.35
CA TYR A 29 61.55 -25.34 -36.31
C TYR A 29 60.18 -24.80 -35.90
N ILE A 30 60.15 -23.96 -34.86
CA ILE A 30 58.94 -23.29 -34.40
C ILE A 30 58.96 -21.88 -35.00
N LEU A 31 58.08 -21.64 -35.96
CA LEU A 31 57.86 -20.31 -36.54
C LEU A 31 56.66 -19.68 -35.83
N LEU A 32 56.92 -18.62 -35.06
CA LEU A 32 55.89 -17.83 -34.39
C LEU A 32 55.53 -16.65 -35.30
N THR A 33 54.40 -16.71 -36.00
CA THR A 33 53.87 -15.56 -36.74
C THR A 33 52.86 -14.83 -35.86
N SER A 34 53.20 -13.62 -35.42
CA SER A 34 52.28 -12.77 -34.65
C SER A 34 51.18 -12.24 -35.57
N ARG A 35 49.97 -12.78 -35.46
CA ARG A 35 48.76 -12.12 -35.97
C ARG A 35 48.35 -11.04 -34.97
N ARG A 36 48.80 -9.80 -35.18
CA ARG A 36 48.22 -8.66 -34.47
C ARG A 36 46.77 -8.48 -34.92
N GLN A 37 45.83 -8.92 -34.10
CA GLN A 37 44.43 -8.61 -34.27
C GLN A 37 44.23 -7.17 -33.78
N GLU A 38 44.24 -6.20 -34.70
CA GLU A 38 43.92 -4.81 -34.38
C GLU A 38 42.41 -4.72 -34.09
N SER A 39 42.05 -4.65 -32.80
CA SER A 39 40.71 -4.23 -32.41
C SER A 39 40.64 -2.70 -32.55
N VAL A 40 39.98 -2.25 -33.61
CA VAL A 40 39.64 -0.83 -33.77
C VAL A 40 38.61 -0.49 -32.70
N ASN A 41 39.05 0.12 -31.60
CA ASN A 41 38.17 0.62 -30.56
C ASN A 41 37.63 1.98 -31.01
N TYR A 42 36.46 1.99 -31.62
CA TYR A 42 35.75 3.23 -31.94
C TYR A 42 35.31 3.88 -30.62
N LEU A 43 36.19 4.67 -30.00
CA LEU A 43 35.78 5.64 -28.98
C LEU A 43 34.97 6.71 -29.71
N GLY A 44 33.67 6.46 -29.86
CA GLY A 44 32.72 7.49 -30.23
C GLY A 44 32.70 8.54 -29.13
N TYR A 45 33.38 9.67 -29.35
CA TYR A 45 33.20 10.84 -28.50
C TYR A 45 31.78 11.34 -28.71
N TYR A 46 30.85 10.94 -27.84
CA TYR A 46 29.49 11.48 -27.85
C TYR A 46 29.58 13.00 -27.78
N SER A 47 28.88 13.69 -28.70
CA SER A 47 28.77 15.14 -28.66
C SER A 47 28.10 15.57 -27.34
N THR A 48 28.42 16.76 -26.83
CA THR A 48 27.79 17.30 -25.61
C THR A 48 26.25 17.33 -25.73
N HIS A 49 25.73 17.56 -26.94
CA HIS A 49 24.31 17.50 -27.23
C HIS A 49 23.74 16.07 -27.14
N GLU A 50 24.50 15.06 -27.57
CA GLU A 50 24.08 13.65 -27.47
C GLU A 50 24.09 13.16 -26.02
N GLN A 51 25.08 13.58 -25.23
CA GLN A 51 25.14 13.30 -23.80
C GLN A 51 23.98 13.96 -23.06
N LEU A 52 23.66 15.21 -23.39
CA LEU A 52 22.50 15.92 -22.82
C LEU A 52 21.18 15.23 -23.19
N MET A 53 21.03 14.84 -24.45
CA MET A 53 19.85 14.11 -24.92
C MET A 53 19.70 12.76 -24.21
N GLN A 54 20.80 12.02 -24.03
CA GLN A 54 20.82 10.77 -23.28
C GLN A 54 20.40 10.99 -21.82
N GLN A 55 20.92 12.04 -21.17
CA GLN A 55 20.56 12.36 -19.79
C GLN A 55 19.06 12.68 -19.66
N ILE A 56 18.51 13.50 -20.56
CA ILE A 56 17.07 13.83 -20.56
C ILE A 56 16.22 12.56 -20.76
N ILE A 57 16.60 11.67 -21.69
CA ILE A 57 15.88 10.41 -21.90
C ILE A 57 15.94 9.52 -20.65
N MET A 58 17.09 9.45 -19.97
CA MET A 58 17.24 8.68 -18.74
C MET A 58 16.42 9.28 -17.58
N GLU A 59 16.40 10.60 -17.45
CA GLU A 59 15.60 11.31 -16.45
C GLU A 59 14.10 11.09 -16.69
N GLU A 60 13.63 11.23 -17.94
CA GLU A 60 12.24 10.99 -18.31
C GLU A 60 11.84 9.52 -18.11
N ALA A 61 12.72 8.58 -18.48
CA ALA A 61 12.49 7.15 -18.24
C ALA A 61 12.39 6.82 -16.74
N SER A 62 13.27 7.40 -15.91
CA SER A 62 13.21 7.23 -14.45
C SER A 62 11.96 7.88 -13.85
N ALA A 63 11.54 9.05 -14.35
CA ALA A 63 10.33 9.71 -13.93
C ALA A 63 9.09 8.86 -14.27
N ALA A 64 9.04 8.31 -15.49
CA ALA A 64 7.97 7.42 -15.92
C ALA A 64 7.92 6.12 -15.09
N GLU A 65 9.08 5.52 -14.79
CA GLU A 65 9.16 4.32 -13.94
C GLU A 65 8.61 4.60 -12.53
N LYS A 66 9.06 5.69 -11.89
CA LYS A 66 8.55 6.12 -10.58
C LYS A 66 7.06 6.44 -10.62
N HIS A 67 6.58 7.02 -11.73
CA HIS A 67 5.16 7.32 -11.90
C HIS A 67 4.32 6.05 -11.98
N ILE A 68 4.76 5.06 -12.76
CA ILE A 68 4.10 3.75 -12.86
C ILE A 68 4.09 3.05 -11.50
N GLU A 69 5.23 3.03 -10.79
CA GLU A 69 5.33 2.45 -9.45
C GLU A 69 4.37 3.15 -8.47
N CYS A 70 4.32 4.48 -8.48
CA CYS A 70 3.38 5.26 -7.68
C CYS A 70 1.92 4.91 -8.01
N MET A 71 1.56 4.80 -9.29
CA MET A 71 0.22 4.43 -9.72
C MET A 71 -0.16 3.02 -9.26
N ILE A 72 0.75 2.05 -9.37
CA ILE A 72 0.52 0.67 -8.91
C ILE A 72 0.30 0.65 -7.40
N ASN A 73 1.15 1.34 -6.64
CA ASN A 73 1.04 1.41 -5.18
C ASN A 73 -0.28 2.05 -4.75
N LYS A 74 -0.68 3.16 -5.38
CA LYS A 74 -1.98 3.79 -5.13
C LYS A 74 -3.14 2.87 -5.50
N GLY A 75 -3.09 2.25 -6.68
CA GLY A 75 -4.11 1.31 -7.14
C GLY A 75 -4.25 0.08 -6.23
N SER A 76 -3.15 -0.43 -5.68
CA SER A 76 -3.15 -1.53 -4.71
C SER A 76 -3.92 -1.17 -3.44
N ILE A 77 -3.63 0.02 -2.88
CA ILE A 77 -4.34 0.55 -1.70
C ILE A 77 -5.82 0.76 -2.00
N ASP A 78 -6.14 1.35 -3.15
CA ASP A 78 -7.53 1.61 -3.56
C ASP A 78 -8.31 0.29 -3.75
N CYS A 79 -7.69 -0.72 -4.37
CA CYS A 79 -8.27 -2.06 -4.53
C CYS A 79 -8.50 -2.73 -3.18
N ARG A 80 -7.51 -2.68 -2.28
CA ARG A 80 -7.63 -3.29 -0.95
C ARG A 80 -8.73 -2.63 -0.13
N THR A 81 -8.74 -1.30 -0.09
CA THR A 81 -9.78 -0.50 0.56
C THR A 81 -11.16 -0.85 0.00
N HIS A 82 -11.30 -0.95 -1.33
CA HIS A 82 -12.56 -1.32 -1.96
C HIS A 82 -13.05 -2.72 -1.54
N ILE A 83 -12.15 -3.72 -1.50
CA ILE A 83 -12.49 -5.09 -1.08
C ILE A 83 -12.98 -5.09 0.37
N LEU A 84 -12.25 -4.42 1.27
CA LEU A 84 -12.62 -4.31 2.68
C LEU A 84 -13.97 -3.60 2.86
N TRP A 85 -14.21 -2.54 2.08
CA TRP A 85 -15.47 -1.81 2.11
C TRP A 85 -16.65 -2.64 1.61
N ASN A 86 -16.45 -3.42 0.53
CA ASN A 86 -17.47 -4.34 0.04
C ASN A 86 -17.78 -5.44 1.07
N LYS A 87 -16.77 -5.95 1.78
CA LYS A 87 -16.96 -6.89 2.90
C LYS A 87 -17.78 -6.28 4.03
N LEU A 88 -17.54 -5.01 4.38
CA LEU A 88 -18.28 -4.29 5.40
C LEU A 88 -19.78 -4.17 5.04
N LEU A 89 -20.05 -3.79 3.79
CA LEU A 89 -21.41 -3.58 3.27
C LEU A 89 -22.13 -4.89 2.95
N SER A 90 -21.39 -6.00 2.81
CA SER A 90 -21.95 -7.31 2.55
C SER A 90 -22.83 -7.79 3.71
N THR A 91 -23.97 -8.37 3.36
CA THR A 91 -24.85 -9.09 4.29
C THR A 91 -24.60 -10.60 4.26
N THR A 92 -23.73 -11.08 3.36
CA THR A 92 -23.45 -12.51 3.19
C THR A 92 -22.51 -13.03 4.28
N PRO A 93 -22.86 -14.10 5.01
CA PRO A 93 -22.09 -14.58 6.16
C PRO A 93 -20.70 -15.12 5.80
N THR A 94 -20.48 -15.56 4.56
CA THR A 94 -19.18 -16.07 4.09
C THR A 94 -18.19 -14.98 3.70
N PHE A 95 -18.64 -13.73 3.59
CA PHE A 95 -17.85 -12.61 3.13
C PHE A 95 -18.00 -11.43 4.09
N GLN A 96 -17.82 -11.71 5.38
CA GLN A 96 -17.84 -10.71 6.44
C GLN A 96 -16.44 -10.17 6.72
N LEU A 97 -16.39 -8.89 7.07
CA LEU A 97 -15.19 -8.24 7.56
C LEU A 97 -14.80 -8.86 8.92
N THR A 98 -13.52 -9.12 9.15
CA THR A 98 -13.01 -9.53 10.47
C THR A 98 -12.56 -8.32 11.29
N TYR A 99 -12.29 -8.49 12.60
CA TYR A 99 -11.76 -7.41 13.44
C TYR A 99 -10.42 -6.87 12.92
N SER A 100 -9.49 -7.75 12.52
CA SER A 100 -8.20 -7.33 11.96
C SER A 100 -8.36 -6.56 10.65
N GLU A 101 -9.29 -7.00 9.81
CA GLU A 101 -9.61 -6.32 8.55
C GLU A 101 -10.32 -4.98 8.77
N LEU A 102 -11.11 -4.82 9.84
CA LEU A 102 -11.65 -3.52 10.24
C LEU A 102 -10.54 -2.54 10.61
N PHE A 103 -9.55 -3.00 11.36
CA PHE A 103 -8.43 -2.14 11.75
C PHE A 103 -7.59 -1.75 10.52
N GLU A 104 -7.31 -2.70 9.62
CA GLU A 104 -6.69 -2.41 8.33
C GLU A 104 -7.51 -1.38 7.54
N LEU A 105 -8.83 -1.54 7.48
CA LEU A 105 -9.71 -0.59 6.81
C LEU A 105 -9.62 0.81 7.43
N LYS A 106 -9.58 0.89 8.76
CA LYS A 106 -9.45 2.14 9.50
C LYS A 106 -8.14 2.87 9.18
N GLU A 107 -7.03 2.14 9.05
CA GLU A 107 -5.72 2.71 8.69
C GLU A 107 -5.66 3.21 7.24
N LEU A 108 -6.40 2.57 6.33
CA LEU A 108 -6.49 2.99 4.93
C LEU A 108 -7.53 4.11 4.70
N ALA A 109 -8.52 4.22 5.58
CA ALA A 109 -9.61 5.19 5.51
C ALA A 109 -9.25 6.52 6.18
N HIS A 110 -10.01 7.57 5.85
CA HIS A 110 -9.90 8.84 6.56
C HIS A 110 -10.79 8.82 7.79
N VAL A 111 -10.20 8.90 8.98
CA VAL A 111 -10.93 8.91 10.27
C VAL A 111 -10.90 10.30 10.86
N GLN A 112 -12.08 10.84 11.17
CA GLN A 112 -12.24 12.14 11.80
C GLN A 112 -13.05 12.02 13.09
N SER A 113 -12.53 12.52 14.21
CA SER A 113 -13.29 12.54 15.46
C SER A 113 -14.49 13.47 15.34
N LEU A 114 -15.61 13.09 15.96
CA LEU A 114 -16.80 13.92 15.99
C LEU A 114 -16.57 15.24 16.75
N LEU A 115 -15.63 15.25 17.69
CA LEU A 115 -15.18 16.45 18.40
C LEU A 115 -14.40 17.43 17.51
N SER A 116 -13.66 16.92 16.51
CA SER A 116 -12.94 17.78 15.57
C SER A 116 -13.84 18.30 14.45
N LEU A 117 -14.94 17.61 14.15
CA LEU A 117 -16.00 18.08 13.26
C LEU A 117 -16.77 19.26 13.87
N ASP A 118 -17.20 19.15 15.13
CA ASP A 118 -17.86 20.24 15.84
C ASP A 118 -17.49 20.25 17.33
N SER A 119 -16.65 21.21 17.71
CA SER A 119 -16.21 21.41 19.10
C SER A 119 -17.36 21.63 20.09
N ARG A 120 -18.54 22.09 19.62
CA ARG A 120 -19.72 22.29 20.48
C ARG A 120 -20.32 20.98 20.98
N LEU A 121 -19.94 19.85 20.39
CA LEU A 121 -20.34 18.51 20.86
C LEU A 121 -19.54 18.07 22.09
N SER A 122 -18.46 18.77 22.46
CA SER A 122 -17.62 18.43 23.61
C SER A 122 -18.39 18.20 24.92
N PRO A 123 -19.32 19.07 25.35
CA PRO A 123 -20.08 18.84 26.59
C PRO A 123 -20.95 17.58 26.55
N MET A 124 -21.48 17.27 25.36
CA MET A 124 -22.34 16.11 25.13
C MET A 124 -21.56 14.79 25.11
N LEU A 125 -20.32 14.82 24.62
CA LEU A 125 -19.48 13.64 24.41
C LEU A 125 -18.44 13.42 25.53
N THR A 126 -18.18 14.41 26.38
CA THR A 126 -17.29 14.23 27.54
C THR A 126 -18.05 13.55 28.67
N GLN A 127 -18.43 12.29 28.46
CA GLN A 127 -19.27 11.50 29.34
C GLN A 127 -18.49 10.29 29.88
N PRO A 128 -18.85 9.76 31.06
CA PRO A 128 -18.17 8.60 31.63
C PRO A 128 -18.40 7.35 30.79
N MET A 129 -17.52 6.36 30.94
CA MET A 129 -17.57 5.08 30.22
C MET A 129 -18.95 4.38 30.26
N GLY A 130 -19.64 4.41 31.41
CA GLY A 130 -20.97 3.80 31.56
C GLY A 130 -22.03 4.42 30.63
N TRP A 131 -21.92 5.72 30.34
CA TRP A 131 -22.79 6.39 29.37
C TRP A 131 -22.54 5.88 27.96
N TYR A 132 -21.28 5.70 27.55
CA TYR A 132 -20.94 5.14 26.24
C TYR A 132 -21.43 3.70 26.05
N GLN A 133 -21.36 2.88 27.10
CA GLN A 133 -21.93 1.53 27.10
C GLN A 133 -23.46 1.54 26.94
N GLY A 134 -24.15 2.48 27.59
CA GLY A 134 -25.60 2.68 27.44
C GLY A 134 -25.99 3.22 26.05
N LEU A 135 -25.21 4.17 25.54
CA LEU A 135 -25.37 4.74 24.22
C LEU A 135 -25.23 3.66 23.15
N MET A 136 -24.22 2.79 23.27
CA MET A 136 -24.00 1.69 22.34
C MET A 136 -25.25 0.80 22.21
N LYS A 137 -25.88 0.42 23.34
CA LYS A 137 -27.16 -0.32 23.34
C LYS A 137 -28.27 0.45 22.63
N THR A 138 -28.40 1.74 22.94
CA THR A 138 -29.41 2.62 22.33
C THR A 138 -29.24 2.72 20.82
N LEU A 139 -28.01 2.83 20.34
CA LEU A 139 -27.66 2.89 18.92
C LEU A 139 -27.91 1.55 18.23
N ILE A 140 -27.54 0.43 18.86
CA ILE A 140 -27.84 -0.92 18.34
C ILE A 140 -29.35 -1.08 18.13
N THR A 141 -30.18 -0.67 19.08
CA THR A 141 -31.64 -0.74 18.94
C THR A 141 -32.15 0.21 17.85
N LYS A 142 -31.67 1.45 17.80
CA LYS A 142 -32.11 2.45 16.81
C LYS A 142 -31.72 2.09 15.38
N TYR A 143 -30.58 1.46 15.18
CA TYR A 143 -30.01 1.13 13.87
C TYR A 143 -29.95 -0.39 13.62
N ALA A 144 -30.89 -1.18 14.17
CA ALA A 144 -30.87 -2.65 14.20
C ALA A 144 -30.26 -3.36 12.97
N GLU A 145 -30.78 -3.10 11.77
CA GLU A 145 -30.31 -3.74 10.51
C GLU A 145 -29.11 -3.03 9.87
N ARG A 146 -28.74 -1.86 10.37
CA ARG A 146 -27.73 -0.95 9.81
C ARG A 146 -26.56 -0.73 10.77
N ASN A 147 -26.31 -1.68 11.66
CA ASN A 147 -25.14 -1.66 12.51
C ASN A 147 -24.31 -2.94 12.38
N ARG A 148 -23.03 -2.81 12.70
CA ARG A 148 -22.07 -3.91 12.80
C ARG A 148 -21.28 -3.73 14.08
N ILE A 149 -21.09 -4.81 14.83
CA ILE A 149 -20.35 -4.80 16.09
C ILE A 149 -19.11 -5.66 15.90
N PHE A 150 -17.97 -5.11 16.29
CA PHE A 150 -16.69 -5.81 16.31
C PHE A 150 -16.11 -5.71 17.72
N ILE A 151 -15.66 -6.84 18.23
CA ILE A 151 -15.05 -6.93 19.55
C ILE A 151 -13.61 -7.35 19.35
N SER A 152 -12.70 -6.68 20.02
CA SER A 152 -11.29 -6.99 20.00
C SER A 152 -11.02 -8.40 20.57
N PRO A 153 -9.95 -9.08 20.13
CA PRO A 153 -9.64 -10.44 20.59
C PRO A 153 -9.33 -10.52 22.09
N ASP A 154 -8.89 -9.41 22.70
CA ASP A 154 -8.69 -9.26 24.15
C ASP A 154 -10.00 -8.92 24.90
N ASN A 155 -11.10 -8.73 24.17
CA ASN A 155 -12.42 -8.35 24.69
C ASN A 155 -12.45 -7.00 25.42
N CYS A 156 -11.40 -6.18 25.29
CA CYS A 156 -11.27 -4.90 25.97
C CYS A 156 -11.92 -3.74 25.20
N THR A 157 -11.96 -3.82 23.87
CA THR A 157 -12.44 -2.76 23.00
C THR A 157 -13.60 -3.25 22.13
N GLN A 158 -14.65 -2.45 22.06
CA GLN A 158 -15.80 -2.70 21.20
C GLN A 158 -15.96 -1.55 20.21
N HIS A 159 -16.15 -1.90 18.94
CA HIS A 159 -16.45 -0.95 17.86
C HIS A 159 -17.85 -1.21 17.33
N LEU A 160 -18.72 -0.22 17.43
CA LEU A 160 -20.03 -0.19 16.80
C LEU A 160 -19.96 0.71 15.56
N LEU A 161 -20.22 0.14 14.39
CA LEU A 161 -20.32 0.86 13.13
C LEU A 161 -21.78 1.07 12.78
N ILE A 162 -22.13 2.30 12.40
CA ILE A 162 -23.47 2.71 12.00
C ILE A 162 -23.41 3.10 10.52
N LEU A 163 -24.08 2.29 9.71
CA LEU A 163 -24.11 2.43 8.25
C LEU A 163 -25.32 3.25 7.81
N HIS A 164 -25.19 3.98 6.71
CA HIS A 164 -26.30 4.68 6.07
C HIS A 164 -26.82 3.89 4.86
N GLN A 165 -28.12 3.99 4.57
CA GLN A 165 -28.73 3.24 3.46
C GLN A 165 -28.31 3.77 2.08
N ARG A 166 -28.08 5.08 1.97
CA ARG A 166 -27.75 5.74 0.69
C ARG A 166 -26.30 6.17 0.61
N PHE A 167 -25.66 6.37 1.76
CA PHE A 167 -24.28 6.81 1.83
C PHE A 167 -23.39 5.61 2.11
N LEU A 168 -22.74 5.16 1.05
CA LEU A 168 -21.86 4.01 1.05
C LEU A 168 -20.39 4.41 1.18
N ASN A 169 -20.07 5.70 1.23
CA ASN A 169 -18.68 6.19 1.26
C ASN A 169 -18.19 6.53 2.67
N GLY A 170 -18.93 6.14 3.71
CA GLY A 170 -18.51 6.32 5.09
C GLY A 170 -19.54 5.82 6.09
N PHE A 171 -19.16 5.84 7.35
CA PHE A 171 -19.99 5.41 8.47
C PHE A 171 -19.58 6.14 9.75
N VAL A 172 -20.46 6.13 10.75
CA VAL A 172 -20.12 6.60 12.10
C VAL A 172 -19.67 5.40 12.93
N MET A 173 -18.56 5.55 13.64
CA MET A 173 -17.98 4.52 14.50
C MET A 173 -17.96 5.00 15.94
N LEU A 174 -18.62 4.26 16.83
CA LEU A 174 -18.47 4.38 18.27
C LEU A 174 -17.45 3.34 18.73
N THR A 175 -16.39 3.80 19.38
CA THR A 175 -15.39 2.95 20.04
C THR A 175 -15.57 3.06 21.54
N VAL A 176 -15.57 1.91 22.22
CA VAL A 176 -15.75 1.79 23.66
C VAL A 176 -14.62 0.91 24.20
N ASP A 177 -13.67 1.52 24.88
CA ASP A 177 -12.49 0.87 25.44
C ASP A 177 -12.63 0.75 26.96
N THR A 178 -12.78 -0.50 27.42
CA THR A 178 -12.93 -0.84 28.84
C THR A 178 -11.61 -0.80 29.61
N HIS A 179 -10.47 -0.97 28.95
CA HIS A 179 -9.16 -0.93 29.60
C HIS A 179 -8.80 0.50 29.97
N HIS A 180 -8.97 1.43 29.02
CA HIS A 180 -8.68 2.86 29.25
C HIS A 180 -9.87 3.63 29.82
N GLN A 181 -11.05 3.00 29.94
CA GLN A 181 -12.31 3.65 30.35
C GLN A 181 -12.67 4.84 29.46
N THR A 182 -12.43 4.71 28.16
CA THR A 182 -12.67 5.77 27.18
C THR A 182 -13.72 5.35 26.16
N GLY A 183 -14.48 6.34 25.69
CA GLY A 183 -15.36 6.20 24.55
C GLY A 183 -15.09 7.33 23.56
N ASP A 184 -15.13 7.02 22.27
CA ASP A 184 -14.95 8.01 21.22
C ASP A 184 -15.92 7.75 20.06
N LEU A 185 -16.41 8.84 19.48
CA LEU A 185 -17.24 8.84 18.28
C LEU A 185 -16.43 9.45 17.15
N SER A 186 -16.31 8.71 16.06
CA SER A 186 -15.60 9.14 14.86
C SER A 186 -16.43 8.87 13.61
N VAL A 187 -16.19 9.66 12.59
CA VAL A 187 -16.72 9.44 11.25
C VAL A 187 -15.58 8.89 10.40
N VAL A 188 -15.83 7.76 9.74
CA VAL A 188 -14.85 7.10 8.87
C VAL A 188 -15.32 7.27 7.44
N TYR A 189 -14.47 7.87 6.61
CA TYR A 189 -14.70 8.10 5.20
C TYR A 189 -13.81 7.18 4.37
N ARG A 190 -14.39 6.58 3.33
CA ARG A 190 -13.66 5.73 2.38
C ARG A 190 -12.55 6.53 1.66
N HIS A 191 -12.83 7.78 1.32
CA HIS A 191 -11.90 8.71 0.69
C HIS A 191 -12.00 10.06 1.40
N ILE A 192 -10.93 10.87 1.33
CA ILE A 192 -10.97 12.25 1.84
C ILE A 192 -12.10 12.97 1.10
N PRO A 193 -13.04 13.64 1.80
CA PRO A 193 -14.05 14.45 1.13
C PRO A 193 -13.33 15.54 0.33
N SER A 194 -13.30 15.39 -1.00
CA SER A 194 -12.89 16.44 -1.91
C SER A 194 -13.86 17.60 -1.76
N GLN A 195 -13.36 18.83 -1.81
CA GLN A 195 -14.08 20.08 -1.52
C GLN A 195 -15.33 20.37 -2.40
N GLU A 196 -15.67 19.46 -3.32
CA GLU A 196 -16.85 19.55 -4.17
C GLU A 196 -18.04 18.91 -3.43
N MET A 197 -18.97 19.75 -2.96
CA MET A 197 -20.15 19.31 -2.23
C MET A 197 -21.07 18.48 -3.13
N ASP A 198 -20.88 17.18 -3.10
CA ASP A 198 -21.75 16.21 -3.75
C ASP A 198 -22.94 15.83 -2.86
N ILE A 199 -23.96 15.20 -3.45
CA ILE A 199 -25.16 14.70 -2.76
C ILE A 199 -24.81 13.79 -1.56
N SER A 200 -23.64 13.14 -1.61
CA SER A 200 -23.07 12.32 -0.53
C SER A 200 -22.87 13.07 0.78
N ASP A 201 -22.59 14.39 0.73
CA ASP A 201 -22.34 15.20 1.92
C ASP A 201 -23.62 15.37 2.75
N ARG A 202 -24.76 15.59 2.08
CA ARG A 202 -26.06 15.70 2.78
C ARG A 202 -26.41 14.41 3.53
N ASP A 203 -26.13 13.26 2.93
CA ASP A 203 -26.43 11.98 3.55
C ASP A 203 -25.52 11.69 4.75
N ILE A 204 -24.22 12.01 4.69
CA ILE A 204 -23.34 11.88 5.87
C ILE A 204 -23.77 12.85 6.97
N TYR A 205 -24.12 14.10 6.65
CA TYR A 205 -24.63 15.04 7.66
C TYR A 205 -25.92 14.51 8.31
N SER A 206 -26.82 13.92 7.53
CA SER A 206 -28.05 13.31 8.08
C SER A 206 -27.76 12.10 8.98
N LEU A 207 -26.74 11.30 8.65
CA LEU A 207 -26.28 10.19 9.49
C LEU A 207 -25.71 10.72 10.82
N VAL A 208 -24.80 11.68 10.74
CA VAL A 208 -24.16 12.31 11.90
C VAL A 208 -25.19 12.98 12.79
N GLU A 209 -26.11 13.77 12.22
CA GLU A 209 -27.22 14.39 12.94
C GLU A 209 -28.11 13.34 13.63
N GLY A 210 -28.40 12.22 12.93
CA GLY A 210 -29.14 11.10 13.50
C GLY A 210 -28.45 10.48 14.73
N VAL A 211 -27.12 10.39 14.72
CA VAL A 211 -26.32 9.89 15.84
C VAL A 211 -26.24 10.93 16.96
N VAL A 212 -26.02 12.21 16.65
CA VAL A 212 -26.02 13.31 17.63
C VAL A 212 -27.38 13.37 18.34
N ASN A 213 -28.49 13.28 17.61
CA ASN A 213 -29.83 13.23 18.19
C ASN A 213 -30.03 12.01 19.10
N ALA A 214 -29.42 10.86 18.78
CA ALA A 214 -29.43 9.70 19.67
C ALA A 214 -28.61 9.91 20.94
N CYS A 215 -27.46 10.60 20.84
CA CYS A 215 -26.64 10.99 21.98
C CYS A 215 -27.42 11.94 22.90
N CYS A 216 -28.06 12.97 22.34
CA CYS A 216 -28.96 13.85 23.07
C CYS A 216 -30.03 13.03 23.78
N TYR A 217 -30.82 12.24 23.05
CA TYR A 217 -31.86 11.40 23.64
C TYR A 217 -31.34 10.55 24.80
N HIS A 218 -30.18 9.92 24.64
CA HIS A 218 -29.58 9.10 25.69
C HIS A 218 -29.23 9.93 26.93
N LEU A 219 -28.61 11.10 26.77
CA LEU A 219 -28.35 12.03 27.88
C LEU A 219 -29.64 12.43 28.61
N TRP A 220 -30.68 12.81 27.87
CA TRP A 220 -31.96 13.20 28.45
C TRP A 220 -32.59 12.04 29.25
N VAL A 221 -32.54 10.81 28.74
CA VAL A 221 -33.05 9.63 29.45
C VAL A 221 -32.23 9.34 30.72
N THR A 222 -30.91 9.42 30.66
CA THR A 222 -30.04 9.21 31.83
C THR A 222 -30.22 10.29 32.91
N LEU A 223 -30.56 11.52 32.53
CA LEU A 223 -30.88 12.59 33.49
C LEU A 223 -32.24 12.39 34.19
N LEU A 224 -33.16 11.65 33.57
CA LEU A 224 -34.50 11.40 34.09
C LEU A 224 -34.62 10.09 34.89
N SER A 225 -33.58 9.25 34.89
CA SER A 225 -33.53 7.98 35.66
C SER A 225 -32.85 8.15 37.01
#